data_AF-A0A4U9W3M5-F1
#
_entry.id   AF-A0A4U9W3M5-F1
#
_cell.length_a   1.000
_cell.length_b   1.000
_cell.length_c   1.000
_cell.angle_alpha   90.00
_cell.angle_beta   90.00
_cell.angle_gamma   90.00
#
_symmetry.space_group_name_H-M   'P 1'
#
loop_
_entity.id
_entity.type
_entity.pdbx_description
1 polymer ?
#
loop_
_entity_poly.entity_id
_entity_poly.type
_entity_poly.pdbx_seq_one_letter_code
_entity_poly.pdbx_strand_id
1 'polypeptide(L)'
;MGSSNIDLTFPMLEYGTTETPWDFRPLLFRGGAAAKVKYVARLIAQGELGSPLTERIELVTRLHEHMVGDLAGGGSRFSAQNKIGALRSFFAWCDLEGGNLSLETIADTFIRWTEHLLHRYRVERSMSEGTIYDLSRLTATMLDRVLDRQASLSKSTRIRKPRAKGKVHTSNADKQDLQNTFAFGHILADVCNALTLAATIGALPVCIRLRTGQVLKLWSGLPYPEKVAARRTRPQTLAQIEASRAARTAWEEDRTLRTRSPLVNLRIESELLMFIAQTGLNLQQAHTLRVEQFHYASHLDGYQVRADKNRREGEVLFEIFASYREWFKRYLEWRSAWFPYEPDGLLFPLIRCGGEFWRRQRSSQMLCAFAASLACRW
;
A
#
# COMPACT_ATOMS: atom_id res chain seq x y z
N MET A 1 8.36 -40.64 -18.38
CA MET A 1 8.29 -40.57 -16.90
C MET A 1 7.32 -39.45 -16.55
N GLY A 2 6.22 -39.79 -15.87
CA GLY A 2 5.05 -38.91 -15.71
C GLY A 2 5.33 -37.74 -14.77
N SER A 3 4.86 -36.56 -15.15
CA SER A 3 4.90 -35.26 -14.47
C SER A 3 4.14 -35.18 -13.13
N SER A 4 3.80 -36.32 -12.52
CA SER A 4 2.86 -36.41 -11.42
C SER A 4 3.44 -36.06 -10.04
N ASN A 5 4.72 -35.67 -9.92
CA ASN A 5 5.40 -35.59 -8.63
C ASN A 5 6.38 -34.42 -8.44
N ILE A 6 6.25 -33.33 -9.22
CA ILE A 6 7.09 -32.14 -9.02
C ILE A 6 6.34 -31.14 -8.14
N ASP A 7 6.81 -30.99 -6.90
CA ASP A 7 6.31 -29.96 -6.00
C ASP A 7 6.91 -28.60 -6.35
N LEU A 8 6.08 -27.71 -6.87
CA LEU A 8 6.43 -26.34 -7.23
C LEU A 8 5.69 -25.32 -6.35
N THR A 9 5.28 -25.75 -5.15
CA THR A 9 4.67 -24.88 -4.13
C THR A 9 5.73 -24.23 -3.24
N PHE A 10 5.32 -23.27 -2.41
CA PHE A 10 6.23 -22.53 -1.52
C PHE A 10 5.82 -22.82 -0.05
N PRO A 11 6.20 -23.99 0.51
CA PRO A 11 5.71 -24.47 1.81
C PRO A 11 6.26 -23.69 3.01
N MET A 12 7.40 -23.02 2.85
CA MET A 12 8.01 -22.17 3.89
C MET A 12 7.28 -20.84 4.12
N LEU A 13 6.23 -20.55 3.36
CA LEU A 13 5.44 -19.33 3.49
C LEU A 13 4.15 -19.63 4.25
N GLU A 14 3.90 -18.86 5.31
CA GLU A 14 2.58 -18.82 5.92
C GLU A 14 1.64 -17.96 5.06
N TYR A 15 0.46 -18.48 4.77
CA TYR A 15 -0.55 -17.79 3.96
C TYR A 15 -1.74 -17.40 4.83
N GLY A 16 -2.33 -16.23 4.55
CA GLY A 16 -3.59 -15.84 5.18
C GLY A 16 -4.75 -16.78 4.79
N THR A 17 -5.81 -16.81 5.60
CA THR A 17 -6.98 -17.69 5.40
C THR A 17 -7.69 -17.52 4.04
N THR A 18 -7.57 -16.35 3.41
CA THR A 18 -8.14 -16.03 2.10
C THR A 18 -7.09 -15.84 1.00
N GLU A 19 -5.80 -15.95 1.35
CA GLU A 19 -4.70 -15.81 0.41
C GLU A 19 -4.59 -17.08 -0.45
N THR A 20 -4.39 -16.93 -1.75
CA THR A 20 -4.15 -18.08 -2.64
C THR A 20 -2.67 -18.47 -2.53
N PRO A 21 -2.34 -19.71 -2.13
CA PRO A 21 -0.96 -20.17 -2.06
C PRO A 21 -0.23 -20.00 -3.38
N TRP A 22 1.06 -19.68 -3.30
CA TRP A 22 1.87 -19.51 -4.50
C TRP A 22 2.26 -20.87 -5.09
N ASP A 23 2.27 -20.96 -6.41
CA ASP A 23 2.51 -22.20 -7.13
C ASP A 23 3.03 -21.93 -8.55
N PHE A 24 4.10 -22.64 -8.95
CA PHE A 24 4.69 -22.56 -10.29
C PHE A 24 4.19 -23.64 -11.25
N ARG A 25 3.44 -24.66 -10.78
CA ARG A 25 2.80 -25.67 -11.65
C ARG A 25 2.03 -25.06 -12.83
N PRO A 26 1.30 -23.93 -12.70
CA PRO A 26 0.63 -23.30 -13.84
C PRO A 26 1.54 -22.94 -15.02
N LEU A 27 2.84 -22.73 -14.81
CA LEU A 27 3.79 -22.39 -15.87
C LEU A 27 4.11 -23.59 -16.78
N LEU A 28 3.89 -24.82 -16.29
CA LEU A 28 4.09 -26.06 -17.06
C LEU A 28 3.02 -26.31 -18.11
N PHE A 29 1.86 -25.66 -18.03
CA PHE A 29 0.73 -25.88 -18.92
C PHE A 29 0.56 -24.70 -19.88
N ARG A 30 0.24 -25.00 -21.14
CA ARG A 30 -0.11 -23.95 -22.11
C ARG A 30 -1.38 -23.23 -21.64
N GLY A 31 -1.32 -21.90 -21.51
CA GLY A 31 -2.42 -21.07 -21.03
C GLY A 31 -2.55 -20.99 -19.50
N GLY A 32 -1.81 -21.81 -18.74
CA GLY A 32 -1.86 -21.80 -17.28
C GLY A 32 -1.28 -20.51 -16.67
N ALA A 33 -0.32 -19.88 -17.34
CA ALA A 33 0.24 -18.59 -16.93
C ALA A 33 -0.77 -17.43 -17.07
N ALA A 34 -1.62 -17.47 -18.09
CA ALA A 34 -2.66 -16.47 -18.36
C ALA A 34 -3.92 -16.68 -17.49
N ALA A 35 -4.18 -17.91 -17.04
CA ALA A 35 -5.34 -18.25 -16.22
C ALA A 35 -5.36 -17.47 -14.88
N LYS A 36 -6.57 -17.22 -14.35
CA LYS A 36 -6.72 -16.57 -13.04
C LYS A 36 -6.18 -17.49 -11.94
N VAL A 37 -5.29 -16.96 -11.09
CA VAL A 37 -4.58 -17.70 -10.03
C VAL A 37 -5.54 -18.50 -9.13
N LYS A 38 -6.71 -17.96 -8.80
CA LYS A 38 -7.73 -18.63 -7.97
C LYS A 38 -8.32 -19.90 -8.61
N TYR A 39 -8.35 -19.99 -9.94
CA TYR A 39 -9.01 -21.08 -10.67
C TYR A 39 -8.04 -22.05 -11.32
N VAL A 40 -6.77 -21.66 -11.52
CA VAL A 40 -5.83 -22.44 -12.33
C VAL A 40 -5.57 -23.84 -11.76
N ALA A 41 -5.49 -24.01 -10.44
CA ALA A 41 -5.33 -25.33 -9.83
C ALA A 41 -6.50 -26.27 -10.17
N ARG A 42 -7.72 -25.73 -10.20
CA ARG A 42 -8.93 -26.48 -10.59
C ARG A 42 -8.88 -26.87 -12.07
N LEU A 43 -8.48 -25.94 -12.95
CA LEU A 43 -8.36 -26.20 -14.39
C LEU A 43 -7.33 -27.31 -14.68
N ILE A 44 -6.20 -27.32 -13.97
CA ILE A 44 -5.20 -28.39 -14.06
C ILE A 44 -5.80 -29.72 -13.59
N ALA A 45 -6.46 -29.74 -12.43
CA ALA A 45 -7.05 -30.96 -11.88
C ALA A 45 -8.17 -31.55 -12.77
N GLN A 46 -8.90 -30.69 -13.47
CA GLN A 46 -9.97 -31.08 -14.41
C GLN A 46 -9.42 -31.47 -15.80
N GLY A 47 -8.11 -31.33 -16.05
CA GLY A 47 -7.49 -31.61 -17.35
C GLY A 47 -7.81 -30.59 -18.45
N GLU A 48 -8.43 -29.46 -18.12
CA GLU A 48 -8.86 -28.43 -19.10
C GLU A 48 -7.67 -27.72 -19.77
N LEU A 49 -6.50 -27.72 -19.14
CA LEU A 49 -5.26 -27.16 -19.68
C LEU A 49 -4.39 -28.18 -20.44
N GLY A 50 -4.89 -29.41 -20.60
CA GLY A 50 -4.16 -30.50 -21.27
C GLY A 50 -3.01 -31.06 -20.43
N SER A 51 -2.04 -31.69 -21.10
CA SER A 51 -0.84 -32.24 -20.48
C SER A 51 0.22 -31.16 -20.23
N PRO A 52 1.07 -31.33 -19.20
CA PRO A 52 2.19 -30.42 -18.98
C PRO A 52 3.22 -30.57 -20.11
N LEU A 53 3.79 -29.44 -20.50
CA LEU A 53 4.82 -29.33 -21.52
C LEU A 53 6.16 -29.77 -20.94
N THR A 54 6.73 -30.83 -21.52
CA THR A 54 7.92 -31.50 -20.97
C THR A 54 9.16 -30.60 -21.06
N GLU A 55 9.26 -29.83 -22.14
CA GLU A 55 10.29 -28.81 -22.38
C GLU A 55 10.39 -27.76 -21.27
N ARG A 56 9.30 -27.47 -20.54
CA ARG A 56 9.24 -26.44 -19.50
C ARG A 56 9.66 -26.95 -18.14
N ILE A 57 9.68 -28.27 -17.94
CA ILE A 57 9.86 -28.88 -16.62
C ILE A 57 11.17 -28.41 -16.00
N GLU A 58 12.28 -28.55 -16.72
CA GLU A 58 13.59 -28.17 -16.21
C GLU A 58 13.69 -26.67 -15.92
N LEU A 59 13.25 -25.83 -16.87
CA LEU A 59 13.24 -24.37 -16.73
C LEU A 59 12.44 -23.91 -15.50
N VAL A 60 11.21 -24.40 -15.35
CA VAL A 60 10.31 -23.99 -14.25
C VAL A 60 10.80 -24.51 -12.90
N THR A 61 11.40 -25.70 -12.87
CA THR A 61 12.00 -26.26 -11.65
C THR A 61 13.17 -25.40 -11.17
N ARG A 62 14.11 -25.04 -12.05
CA ARG A 62 15.22 -24.13 -11.69
C ARG A 62 14.74 -22.74 -11.27
N LEU A 63 13.72 -22.19 -11.94
CA LEU A 63 13.10 -20.91 -11.54
C LEU A 63 12.53 -20.98 -10.12
N HIS A 64 11.88 -22.09 -9.77
CA HIS A 64 11.31 -22.33 -8.45
C HIS A 64 12.40 -22.47 -7.39
N GLU A 65 13.43 -23.27 -7.63
CA GLU A 65 14.58 -23.47 -6.72
C GLU A 65 15.27 -22.13 -6.37
N HIS A 66 15.54 -21.28 -7.36
CA HIS A 66 16.13 -19.97 -7.11
C HIS A 66 15.21 -19.05 -6.30
N MET A 67 13.89 -19.13 -6.50
CA MET A 67 12.93 -18.34 -5.74
C MET A 67 12.82 -18.81 -4.29
N VAL A 68 12.83 -20.12 -4.07
CA VAL A 68 12.88 -20.72 -2.73
C VAL A 68 14.16 -20.31 -2.01
N GLY A 69 15.32 -20.37 -2.69
CA GLY A 69 16.60 -19.92 -2.14
C GLY A 69 16.61 -18.44 -1.75
N ASP A 70 16.08 -17.55 -2.60
CA ASP A 70 15.93 -16.12 -2.29
C ASP A 70 15.09 -15.89 -1.03
N LEU A 71 13.98 -16.61 -0.89
CA LEU A 71 13.06 -16.49 0.24
C LEU A 71 13.67 -17.05 1.53
N ALA A 72 14.34 -18.20 1.46
CA ALA A 72 15.07 -18.79 2.58
C ALA A 72 16.21 -17.89 3.07
N GLY A 73 16.86 -17.14 2.15
CA GLY A 73 17.88 -16.15 2.46
C GLY A 73 17.37 -14.82 3.03
N GLY A 74 16.08 -14.72 3.41
CA GLY A 74 15.48 -13.50 3.96
C GLY A 74 14.95 -12.52 2.91
N GLY A 75 14.76 -12.97 1.67
CA GLY A 75 14.17 -12.16 0.60
C GLY A 75 12.74 -11.71 0.91
N SER A 76 12.39 -10.49 0.50
CA SER A 76 11.05 -9.94 0.71
C SER A 76 9.98 -10.69 -0.09
N ARG A 77 8.87 -11.08 0.57
CA ARG A 77 7.66 -11.60 -0.08
C ARG A 77 7.14 -10.68 -1.18
N PHE A 78 7.21 -9.36 -0.99
CA PHE A 78 6.79 -8.39 -1.99
C PHE A 78 7.62 -8.49 -3.28
N SER A 79 8.94 -8.65 -3.14
CA SER A 79 9.84 -8.84 -4.28
C SER A 79 9.56 -10.15 -5.01
N ALA A 80 9.37 -11.24 -4.27
CA ALA A 80 9.02 -12.54 -4.84
C ALA A 80 7.70 -12.45 -5.62
N GLN A 81 6.64 -11.88 -5.03
CA GLN A 81 5.35 -11.73 -5.70
C GLN A 81 5.45 -10.96 -7.03
N ASN A 82 6.25 -9.90 -7.08
CA ASN A 82 6.49 -9.14 -8.32
C ASN A 82 7.21 -9.98 -9.38
N LYS A 83 8.22 -10.78 -8.99
CA LYS A 83 8.91 -11.71 -9.89
C LYS A 83 7.97 -12.78 -10.44
N ILE A 84 7.09 -13.34 -9.60
CA ILE A 84 6.06 -14.31 -10.01
C ILE A 84 5.11 -13.68 -11.04
N GLY A 85 4.62 -12.46 -10.77
CA GLY A 85 3.79 -11.73 -11.71
C GLY A 85 4.47 -11.48 -13.06
N ALA A 86 5.75 -11.10 -13.04
CA ALA A 86 6.54 -10.88 -14.25
C ALA A 86 6.74 -12.17 -15.07
N LEU A 87 7.06 -13.29 -14.41
CA LEU A 87 7.17 -14.60 -15.05
C LEU A 87 5.85 -15.05 -15.67
N ARG A 88 4.73 -14.90 -14.95
CA ARG A 88 3.40 -15.23 -15.50
C ARG A 88 3.08 -14.39 -16.74
N SER A 89 3.39 -13.09 -16.72
CA SER A 89 3.17 -12.23 -17.90
C SER A 89 4.00 -12.66 -19.11
N PHE A 90 5.26 -13.08 -18.88
CA PHE A 90 6.14 -13.56 -19.94
C PHE A 90 5.68 -14.89 -20.52
N PHE A 91 5.40 -15.88 -19.66
CA PHE A 91 4.89 -17.20 -20.09
C PHE A 91 3.54 -17.09 -20.80
N ALA A 92 2.64 -16.24 -20.32
CA ALA A 92 1.35 -16.00 -20.97
C ALA A 92 1.50 -15.44 -22.38
N TRP A 93 2.45 -14.54 -22.62
CA TRP A 93 2.75 -14.05 -23.97
C TRP A 93 3.34 -15.16 -24.85
N CYS A 94 4.26 -15.96 -24.32
CA CYS A 94 4.85 -17.07 -25.07
C CYS A 94 3.81 -18.13 -25.47
N ASP A 95 2.84 -18.41 -24.59
CA ASP A 95 1.72 -19.30 -24.87
C ASP A 95 0.86 -18.79 -26.03
N LEU A 96 0.65 -17.48 -26.12
CA LEU A 96 -0.15 -16.86 -27.19
C LEU A 96 0.57 -16.89 -28.55
N GLU A 97 1.88 -16.64 -28.57
CA GLU A 97 2.71 -16.67 -29.78
C GLU A 97 3.09 -18.10 -30.23
N GLY A 98 2.71 -19.13 -29.45
CA GLY A 98 3.06 -20.53 -29.74
C GLY A 98 4.55 -20.83 -29.57
N GLY A 99 5.28 -20.01 -28.82
CA GLY A 99 6.72 -20.17 -28.60
C GLY A 99 7.06 -21.37 -27.70
N ASN A 100 8.12 -22.10 -28.05
CA ASN A 100 8.69 -23.15 -27.20
C ASN A 100 9.54 -22.51 -26.09
N LEU A 101 9.35 -22.94 -24.83
CA LEU A 101 10.09 -22.47 -23.67
C LEU A 101 10.91 -23.62 -23.08
N SER A 102 12.17 -23.70 -23.49
CA SER A 102 13.19 -24.55 -22.90
C SER A 102 14.40 -23.71 -22.49
N LEU A 103 15.38 -24.29 -21.77
CA LEU A 103 16.61 -23.59 -21.43
C LEU A 103 17.36 -23.06 -22.66
N GLU A 104 17.27 -23.75 -23.79
CA GLU A 104 17.93 -23.36 -25.05
C GLU A 104 17.24 -22.17 -25.72
N THR A 105 15.91 -22.11 -25.69
CA THR A 105 15.13 -21.10 -26.45
C THR A 105 14.74 -19.87 -25.63
N ILE A 106 14.90 -19.91 -24.30
CA ILE A 106 14.35 -18.89 -23.39
C ILE A 106 14.98 -17.52 -23.58
N ALA A 107 16.27 -17.45 -23.91
CA ALA A 107 17.00 -16.20 -24.12
C ALA A 107 16.48 -15.47 -25.38
N ASP A 108 16.36 -16.18 -26.50
CA ASP A 108 15.83 -15.62 -27.75
C ASP A 108 14.36 -15.24 -27.63
N THR A 109 13.60 -16.05 -26.90
CA THR A 109 12.18 -15.77 -26.64
C THR A 109 11.99 -14.56 -25.72
N PHE A 110 12.88 -14.37 -24.74
CA PHE A 110 12.92 -13.17 -23.92
C PHE A 110 13.19 -11.91 -24.77
N ILE A 111 14.15 -11.96 -25.70
CA ILE A 111 14.44 -10.83 -26.59
C ILE A 111 13.20 -10.48 -27.43
N ARG A 112 12.55 -11.47 -28.05
CA ARG A 112 11.32 -11.26 -28.83
C ARG A 112 10.19 -10.66 -27.97
N TRP A 113 10.04 -11.13 -26.74
CA TRP A 113 9.07 -10.56 -25.81
C TRP A 113 9.37 -9.09 -25.49
N THR A 114 10.63 -8.73 -25.29
CA THR A 114 11.00 -7.32 -25.02
C THR A 114 10.70 -6.42 -26.21
N GLU A 115 10.77 -6.93 -27.44
CA GLU A 115 10.35 -6.20 -28.63
C GLU A 115 8.84 -6.04 -28.72
N HIS A 116 8.08 -7.08 -28.35
CA HIS A 116 6.63 -6.97 -28.18
C HIS A 116 6.27 -5.90 -27.12
N LEU A 117 6.94 -5.90 -25.97
CA LEU A 117 6.74 -4.87 -24.94
C LEU A 117 7.01 -3.44 -25.46
N LEU A 118 8.05 -3.26 -26.28
CA LEU A 118 8.35 -1.98 -26.91
C LEU A 118 7.28 -1.56 -27.92
N HIS A 119 6.73 -2.50 -28.70
CA HIS A 119 5.60 -2.25 -29.58
C HIS A 119 4.38 -1.75 -28.80
N ARG A 120 4.04 -2.41 -27.68
CA ARG A 120 2.93 -2.03 -26.81
C ARG A 120 3.07 -0.64 -26.20
N TYR A 121 4.31 -0.23 -25.91
CA TYR A 121 4.61 1.13 -25.43
C TYR A 121 4.55 2.17 -26.55
N ARG A 122 5.25 1.94 -27.67
CA ARG A 122 5.43 2.96 -28.73
C ARG A 122 4.22 3.12 -29.64
N VAL A 123 3.57 2.01 -29.98
CA VAL A 123 2.49 1.96 -30.98
C VAL A 123 1.14 1.95 -30.30
N GLU A 124 0.86 0.93 -29.47
CA GLU A 124 -0.46 0.78 -28.82
C GLU A 124 -0.69 1.77 -27.68
N ARG A 125 0.39 2.30 -27.08
CA ARG A 125 0.37 3.15 -25.88
C ARG A 125 -0.40 2.51 -24.71
N SER A 126 -0.37 1.18 -24.61
CA SER A 126 -1.11 0.42 -23.59
C SER A 126 -0.34 0.23 -22.27
N MET A 127 0.96 0.55 -22.26
CA MET A 127 1.84 0.40 -21.10
C MET A 127 2.75 1.63 -20.91
N SER A 128 3.19 1.89 -19.68
CA SER A 128 4.14 2.97 -19.38
C SER A 128 5.60 2.49 -19.52
N GLU A 129 6.52 3.41 -19.83
CA GLU A 129 7.96 3.13 -19.95
C GLU A 129 8.57 2.54 -18.67
N GLY A 130 8.12 2.98 -17.49
CA GLY A 130 8.53 2.40 -16.21
C GLY A 130 8.07 0.96 -16.08
N THR A 131 6.82 0.67 -16.43
CA THR A 131 6.25 -0.68 -16.35
C THR A 131 6.99 -1.67 -17.25
N ILE A 132 7.29 -1.31 -18.50
CA ILE A 132 8.04 -2.20 -19.41
C ILE A 132 9.50 -2.39 -18.95
N TYR A 133 10.13 -1.38 -18.37
CA TYR A 133 11.46 -1.54 -17.77
C TYR A 133 11.44 -2.48 -16.57
N ASP A 134 10.52 -2.28 -15.61
CA ASP A 134 10.43 -3.11 -14.41
C ASP A 134 10.11 -4.56 -14.76
N LEU A 135 9.14 -4.76 -15.66
CA LEU A 135 8.72 -6.08 -16.12
C LEU A 135 9.86 -6.83 -16.81
N SER A 136 10.56 -6.18 -17.75
CA SER A 136 11.72 -6.79 -18.43
C SER A 136 12.89 -7.05 -17.48
N ARG A 137 13.15 -6.15 -16.52
CA ARG A 137 14.26 -6.29 -15.56
C ARG A 137 14.01 -7.42 -14.56
N LEU A 138 12.79 -7.55 -14.05
CA LEU A 138 12.42 -8.61 -13.11
C LEU A 138 12.53 -9.98 -13.79
N THR A 139 11.99 -10.13 -15.00
CA THR A 139 12.08 -11.38 -15.77
C THR A 139 13.53 -11.69 -16.13
N ALA A 140 14.32 -10.72 -16.61
CA ALA A 140 15.74 -10.92 -16.92
C ALA A 140 16.51 -11.46 -15.71
N THR A 141 16.33 -10.86 -14.53
CA THR A 141 17.04 -11.27 -13.30
C THR A 141 16.75 -12.73 -12.93
N MET A 142 15.53 -13.21 -13.17
CA MET A 142 15.15 -14.60 -12.93
C MET A 142 15.78 -15.54 -13.97
N LEU A 143 15.72 -15.17 -15.25
CA LEU A 143 16.27 -15.98 -16.34
C LEU A 143 17.80 -16.03 -16.32
N ASP A 144 18.46 -14.94 -15.92
CA ASP A 144 19.92 -14.85 -15.82
C ASP A 144 20.48 -15.86 -14.85
N ARG A 145 19.78 -16.10 -13.74
CA ARG A 145 20.18 -17.10 -12.74
C ARG A 145 19.99 -18.52 -13.25
N VAL A 146 18.86 -18.80 -13.90
CA VAL A 146 18.57 -20.14 -14.45
C VAL A 146 19.55 -20.52 -15.56
N LEU A 147 19.99 -19.54 -16.35
CA LEU A 147 20.95 -19.71 -17.42
C LEU A 147 22.42 -19.52 -16.97
N ASP A 148 22.68 -19.32 -15.67
CA ASP A 148 24.00 -19.06 -15.10
C ASP A 148 24.81 -17.97 -15.84
N ARG A 149 24.12 -16.90 -16.25
CA ARG A 149 24.71 -15.84 -17.08
C ARG A 149 25.49 -14.84 -16.24
N GLN A 150 26.73 -14.59 -16.65
CA GLN A 150 27.55 -13.49 -16.14
C GLN A 150 27.06 -12.11 -16.60
N ALA A 151 26.42 -12.06 -17.78
CA ALA A 151 25.88 -10.82 -18.36
C ALA A 151 24.36 -10.89 -18.48
N SER A 152 23.70 -9.96 -17.78
CA SER A 152 22.24 -9.84 -17.71
C SER A 152 21.59 -9.74 -19.10
N LEU A 153 20.58 -10.56 -19.36
CA LEU A 153 19.76 -10.56 -20.58
C LEU A 153 19.16 -9.18 -20.87
N SER A 154 18.92 -8.38 -19.83
CA SER A 154 18.46 -7.00 -20.00
C SER A 154 19.40 -6.15 -20.87
N LYS A 155 20.71 -6.45 -20.88
CA LYS A 155 21.71 -5.73 -21.70
C LYS A 155 21.57 -6.02 -23.19
N SER A 156 21.01 -7.17 -23.56
CA SER A 156 20.74 -7.58 -24.94
C SER A 156 19.47 -6.98 -25.53
N THR A 157 18.73 -6.18 -24.75
CA THR A 157 17.44 -5.59 -25.17
C THR A 157 17.59 -4.11 -25.51
N ARG A 158 16.63 -3.58 -26.27
CA ARG A 158 16.50 -2.13 -26.53
C ARG A 158 15.78 -1.36 -25.41
N ILE A 159 15.22 -2.06 -24.43
CA ILE A 159 14.62 -1.45 -23.25
C ILE A 159 15.75 -0.87 -22.39
N ARG A 160 15.63 0.43 -22.07
CA ARG A 160 16.59 1.13 -21.22
C ARG A 160 15.88 1.53 -19.94
N LYS A 161 16.66 1.66 -18.86
CA LYS A 161 16.16 2.28 -17.64
C LYS A 161 15.57 3.62 -18.06
N PRO A 162 14.27 3.88 -17.80
CA PRO A 162 13.72 5.19 -18.08
C PRO A 162 14.65 6.17 -17.40
N ARG A 163 15.11 7.18 -18.14
CA ARG A 163 15.85 8.26 -17.51
C ARG A 163 14.92 8.69 -16.40
N ALA A 164 15.36 8.53 -15.14
CA ALA A 164 14.76 9.32 -14.09
C ALA A 164 14.74 10.71 -14.71
N LYS A 165 13.55 11.34 -14.83
CA LYS A 165 13.55 12.81 -14.89
C LYS A 165 14.53 13.17 -13.81
N GLY A 166 15.68 13.71 -14.20
CA GLY A 166 16.80 13.79 -13.28
C GLY A 166 16.24 14.37 -11.98
N LYS A 167 16.90 14.09 -10.85
CA LYS A 167 16.99 15.14 -9.86
C LYS A 167 17.74 16.32 -10.51
N VAL A 168 17.16 16.92 -11.55
CA VAL A 168 17.32 18.32 -11.81
C VAL A 168 16.64 18.90 -10.60
N HIS A 169 17.40 19.59 -9.76
CA HIS A 169 16.91 20.48 -8.72
C HIS A 169 16.05 21.64 -9.29
N THR A 170 15.40 21.44 -10.44
CA THR A 170 14.31 22.27 -10.99
C THR A 170 13.02 21.51 -10.76
N SER A 171 12.76 21.23 -9.50
CA SER A 171 11.62 20.47 -9.04
C SER A 171 10.39 21.39 -9.09
N ASN A 172 9.35 20.94 -9.78
CA ASN A 172 7.97 21.33 -9.42
C ASN A 172 7.62 20.88 -7.98
N ALA A 173 8.52 20.17 -7.30
CA ALA A 173 8.47 19.85 -5.87
C ALA A 173 9.27 20.81 -4.95
N ASP A 174 10.30 21.56 -5.42
CA ASP A 174 10.92 22.69 -4.66
C ASP A 174 10.28 24.02 -4.98
N LYS A 175 9.60 24.14 -6.12
CA LYS A 175 8.44 25.03 -6.15
C LYS A 175 7.38 24.38 -5.27
N GLN A 176 7.58 24.45 -3.95
CA GLN A 176 6.45 24.43 -3.04
C GLN A 176 5.49 25.43 -3.62
N ASP A 177 4.42 24.93 -4.22
CA ASP A 177 3.27 25.77 -4.47
C ASP A 177 2.77 26.11 -3.07
N LEU A 178 3.25 27.26 -2.58
CA LEU A 178 2.95 27.76 -1.25
C LEU A 178 1.44 27.82 -1.09
N GLN A 179 0.69 28.16 -2.15
CA GLN A 179 -0.76 28.19 -2.13
C GLN A 179 -1.35 26.80 -1.89
N ASN A 180 -0.85 25.77 -2.56
CA ASN A 180 -1.28 24.38 -2.32
C ASN A 180 -0.88 23.87 -0.92
N THR A 181 0.29 24.26 -0.42
CA THR A 181 0.77 23.90 0.92
C THR A 181 -0.07 24.57 2.01
N PHE A 182 -0.39 25.85 1.83
CA PHE A 182 -1.30 26.60 2.71
C PHE A 182 -2.73 26.05 2.64
N ALA A 183 -3.25 25.75 1.44
CA ALA A 183 -4.55 25.14 1.26
C ALA A 183 -4.62 23.77 1.96
N PHE A 184 -3.56 22.97 1.88
CA PHE A 184 -3.47 21.70 2.58
C PHE A 184 -3.43 21.88 4.10
N GLY A 185 -2.60 22.78 4.62
CA GLY A 185 -2.56 23.10 6.06
C GLY A 185 -3.89 23.64 6.57
N HIS A 186 -4.61 24.43 5.77
CA HIS A 186 -5.96 24.88 6.08
C HIS A 186 -6.96 23.74 6.16
N ILE A 187 -6.89 22.76 5.24
CA ILE A 187 -7.74 21.57 5.31
C ILE A 187 -7.46 20.76 6.58
N LEU A 188 -6.19 20.55 6.94
CA LEU A 188 -5.82 19.87 8.18
C LEU A 188 -6.38 20.60 9.41
N ALA A 189 -6.22 21.92 9.44
CA ALA A 189 -6.75 22.75 10.52
C ALA A 189 -8.28 22.69 10.61
N ASP A 190 -8.99 22.72 9.47
CA ASP A 190 -10.44 22.62 9.41
C ASP A 190 -10.92 21.24 9.91
N VAL A 191 -10.19 20.17 9.57
CA VAL A 191 -10.47 18.80 10.03
C VAL A 191 -10.28 18.70 11.55
N CYS A 192 -9.14 19.12 12.09
CA CYS A 192 -8.87 19.06 13.53
C CYS A 192 -9.86 19.91 14.34
N ASN A 193 -10.24 21.09 13.84
CA ASN A 193 -11.21 21.96 14.51
C ASN A 193 -12.64 21.40 14.45
N ALA A 194 -13.02 20.75 13.35
CA ALA A 194 -14.35 20.16 13.22
C ALA A 194 -14.50 18.85 14.01
N LEU A 195 -13.46 18.04 14.09
CA LEU A 195 -13.46 16.73 14.78
C LEU A 195 -13.23 16.86 16.29
N THR A 196 -14.00 17.71 16.97
CA THR A 196 -14.01 17.80 18.44
C THR A 196 -14.52 16.50 19.08
N LEU A 197 -14.29 16.31 20.39
CA LEU A 197 -14.81 15.15 21.13
C LEU A 197 -16.33 15.00 20.93
N ALA A 198 -17.08 16.11 21.12
CA ALA A 198 -18.52 16.16 20.92
C ALA A 198 -18.93 15.81 19.48
N ALA A 199 -18.21 16.32 18.47
CA ALA A 199 -18.50 16.00 17.07
C ALA A 199 -18.20 14.53 16.72
N THR A 200 -17.12 13.96 17.27
CA THR A 200 -16.75 12.56 17.01
C THR A 200 -17.70 11.54 17.66
N ILE A 201 -18.27 11.89 18.83
CA ILE A 201 -19.23 11.08 19.57
C ILE A 201 -20.67 11.30 19.07
N GLY A 202 -20.93 12.44 18.45
CA GLY A 202 -22.25 12.86 18.00
C GLY A 202 -22.84 12.05 16.84
N ALA A 203 -23.99 12.55 16.37
CA ALA A 203 -24.74 11.95 15.28
C ALA A 203 -23.92 11.94 13.97
N LEU A 204 -24.13 10.88 13.17
CA LEU A 204 -23.54 10.77 11.83
C LEU A 204 -24.54 11.30 10.78
N PRO A 205 -24.05 11.92 9.69
CA PRO A 205 -22.66 12.13 9.33
C PRO A 205 -22.05 13.36 10.02
N VAL A 206 -20.77 13.28 10.36
CA VAL A 206 -20.00 14.47 10.76
C VAL A 206 -19.72 15.30 9.52
N CYS A 207 -20.14 16.56 9.54
CA CYS A 207 -20.01 17.47 8.42
C CYS A 207 -18.89 18.48 8.71
N ILE A 208 -17.76 18.33 8.02
CA ILE A 208 -16.63 19.24 8.12
C ILE A 208 -16.81 20.31 7.05
N ARG A 209 -17.00 21.55 7.47
CA ARG A 209 -17.07 22.71 6.57
C ARG A 209 -15.65 23.19 6.31
N LEU A 210 -15.19 23.07 5.07
CA LEU A 210 -13.90 23.56 4.65
C LEU A 210 -13.99 25.06 4.34
N ARG A 211 -12.88 25.79 4.52
CA ARG A 211 -12.76 27.21 4.15
C ARG A 211 -13.05 27.49 2.68
N THR A 212 -12.91 26.48 1.82
CA THR A 212 -13.26 26.54 0.39
C THR A 212 -14.77 26.54 0.12
N GLY A 213 -15.61 26.45 1.16
CA GLY A 213 -17.07 26.34 1.07
C GLY A 213 -17.57 24.92 0.83
N GLN A 214 -16.67 23.95 0.62
CA GLN A 214 -17.02 22.54 0.45
C GLN A 214 -17.36 21.89 1.80
N VAL A 215 -18.27 20.92 1.78
CA VAL A 215 -18.67 20.17 2.98
C VAL A 215 -18.28 18.70 2.82
N LEU A 216 -17.36 18.25 3.67
CA LEU A 216 -16.96 16.85 3.74
C LEU A 216 -17.88 16.10 4.72
N LYS A 217 -18.63 15.12 4.21
CA LYS A 217 -19.53 14.27 5.00
C LYS A 217 -18.84 12.96 5.37
N LEU A 218 -18.58 12.76 6.66
CA LEU A 218 -17.92 11.57 7.18
C LEU A 218 -18.91 10.67 7.94
N TRP A 219 -18.97 9.41 7.53
CA TRP A 219 -19.94 8.42 8.02
C TRP A 219 -19.34 7.35 8.94
N SER A 220 -18.07 7.49 9.33
CA SER A 220 -17.42 6.60 10.30
C SER A 220 -17.62 5.10 10.01
N GLY A 221 -17.34 4.68 8.77
CA GLY A 221 -17.50 3.29 8.33
C GLY A 221 -18.90 2.94 7.79
N LEU A 222 -19.94 3.74 8.06
CA LEU A 222 -21.27 3.50 7.47
C LEU A 222 -21.25 3.82 5.96
N PRO A 223 -21.92 2.97 5.14
CA PRO A 223 -22.00 3.22 3.72
C PRO A 223 -22.95 4.39 3.43
N TYR A 224 -22.62 5.14 2.38
CA TYR A 224 -23.39 6.32 1.97
C TYR A 224 -24.78 5.91 1.47
N PRO A 225 -25.88 6.43 2.04
CA PRO A 225 -27.24 6.00 1.71
C PRO A 225 -27.54 6.01 0.20
N GLU A 226 -27.15 7.07 -0.51
CA GLU A 226 -27.40 7.18 -1.95
C GLU A 226 -26.57 6.18 -2.77
N LYS A 227 -25.32 5.88 -2.36
CA LYS A 227 -24.48 4.89 -3.06
C LYS A 227 -24.96 3.47 -2.83
N VAL A 228 -25.49 3.19 -1.63
CA VAL A 228 -26.13 1.91 -1.34
C VAL A 228 -27.38 1.77 -2.18
N ALA A 229 -28.22 2.80 -2.26
CA ALA A 229 -29.41 2.80 -3.10
C ALA A 229 -29.07 2.57 -4.58
N ALA A 230 -28.09 3.29 -5.13
CA ALA A 230 -27.68 3.19 -6.53
C ALA A 230 -27.05 1.83 -6.92
N ARG A 231 -26.46 1.09 -5.97
CA ARG A 231 -25.86 -0.24 -6.23
C ARG A 231 -26.86 -1.39 -6.16
N ARG A 232 -28.10 -1.14 -5.74
CA ARG A 232 -29.11 -2.19 -5.60
C ARG A 232 -29.67 -2.54 -6.97
N THR A 233 -29.54 -3.82 -7.33
CA THR A 233 -30.12 -4.40 -8.55
C THR A 233 -31.42 -5.16 -8.28
N ARG A 234 -31.78 -5.40 -7.01
CA ARG A 234 -32.98 -6.13 -6.59
C ARG A 234 -33.75 -5.36 -5.49
N PRO A 235 -35.09 -5.42 -5.49
CA PRO A 235 -35.90 -4.85 -4.41
C PRO A 235 -35.68 -5.61 -3.10
N GLN A 236 -35.69 -4.88 -1.97
CA GLN A 236 -35.54 -5.46 -0.63
C GLN A 236 -36.91 -5.80 -0.03
N THR A 237 -36.95 -6.83 0.80
CA THR A 237 -38.14 -7.09 1.64
C THR A 237 -38.22 -6.11 2.80
N LEU A 238 -39.42 -5.87 3.35
CA LEU A 238 -39.63 -4.99 4.51
C LEU A 238 -38.71 -5.36 5.69
N ALA A 239 -38.59 -6.65 5.99
CA ALA A 239 -37.71 -7.16 7.06
C ALA A 239 -36.22 -6.80 6.84
N GLN A 240 -35.73 -6.83 5.59
CA GLN A 240 -34.34 -6.43 5.29
C GLN A 240 -34.13 -4.92 5.45
N ILE A 241 -35.15 -4.12 5.16
CA ILE A 241 -35.11 -2.66 5.34
C ILE A 241 -35.06 -2.33 6.83
N GLU A 242 -35.93 -2.96 7.63
CA GLU A 242 -35.97 -2.78 9.08
C GLU A 242 -34.67 -3.23 9.75
N ALA A 243 -34.14 -4.41 9.39
CA ALA A 243 -32.86 -4.90 9.90
C ALA A 243 -31.71 -3.94 9.55
N SER A 244 -31.69 -3.40 8.32
CA SER A 244 -30.68 -2.42 7.92
C SER A 244 -30.81 -1.09 8.67
N ARG A 245 -32.03 -0.65 8.99
CA ARG A 245 -32.27 0.56 9.79
C ARG A 245 -31.82 0.34 11.24
N ALA A 246 -32.23 -0.77 11.85
CA ALA A 246 -31.84 -1.13 13.21
C ALA A 246 -30.31 -1.25 13.36
N ALA A 247 -29.63 -1.91 12.41
CA ALA A 247 -28.17 -2.00 12.41
C ALA A 247 -27.49 -0.62 12.30
N ARG A 248 -28.08 0.31 11.54
CA ARG A 248 -27.57 1.68 11.42
C ARG A 248 -27.78 2.47 12.72
N THR A 249 -28.95 2.38 13.33
CA THR A 249 -29.25 3.00 14.62
C THR A 249 -28.30 2.48 15.69
N ALA A 250 -28.10 1.15 15.77
CA ALA A 250 -27.15 0.55 16.71
C ALA A 250 -25.70 1.01 16.48
N TRP A 251 -25.29 1.25 15.23
CA TRP A 251 -23.96 1.80 14.91
C TRP A 251 -23.82 3.27 15.35
N GLU A 252 -24.88 4.06 15.18
CA GLU A 252 -24.92 5.46 15.59
C GLU A 252 -24.96 5.61 17.13
N GLU A 253 -25.66 4.70 17.81
CA GLU A 253 -25.70 4.59 19.28
C GLU A 253 -24.37 4.13 19.87
N ASP A 254 -23.64 3.25 19.16
CA ASP A 254 -22.29 2.86 19.56
C ASP A 254 -21.33 4.05 19.41
N ARG A 255 -20.97 4.62 20.56
CA ARG A 255 -20.06 5.75 20.72
C ARG A 255 -18.63 5.32 21.04
N THR A 256 -18.32 4.02 20.95
CA THR A 256 -16.99 3.49 21.24
C THR A 256 -16.02 3.66 20.08
N LEU A 257 -14.73 3.44 20.35
CA LEU A 257 -13.69 3.43 19.33
C LEU A 257 -13.92 2.40 18.21
N ARG A 258 -14.73 1.36 18.45
CA ARG A 258 -15.05 0.34 17.44
C ARG A 258 -15.70 0.94 16.19
N THR A 259 -16.67 1.84 16.38
CA THR A 259 -17.41 2.48 15.29
C THR A 259 -16.82 3.83 14.92
N ARG A 260 -16.16 4.51 15.87
CA ARG A 260 -15.63 5.88 15.72
C ARG A 260 -14.17 5.96 15.29
N SER A 261 -13.46 4.82 15.21
CA SER A 261 -12.06 4.76 14.79
C SER A 261 -11.75 5.47 13.47
N PRO A 262 -12.59 5.48 12.42
CA PRO A 262 -12.25 6.20 11.19
C PRO A 262 -12.19 7.72 11.38
N LEU A 263 -13.04 8.29 12.25
CA LEU A 263 -13.03 9.72 12.57
C LEU A 263 -11.87 10.07 13.49
N VAL A 264 -11.64 9.23 14.52
CA VAL A 264 -10.55 9.39 15.48
C VAL A 264 -9.20 9.29 14.77
N ASN A 265 -8.99 8.29 13.92
CA ASN A 265 -7.78 8.14 13.13
C ASN A 265 -7.58 9.33 12.17
N LEU A 266 -8.62 9.81 11.48
CA LEU A 266 -8.50 10.98 10.61
C LEU A 266 -8.01 12.22 11.36
N ARG A 267 -8.50 12.43 12.59
CA ARG A 267 -7.98 13.51 13.44
C ARG A 267 -6.53 13.25 13.84
N ILE A 268 -6.20 12.06 14.34
CA ILE A 268 -4.82 11.72 14.75
C ILE A 268 -3.84 11.87 13.60
N GLU A 269 -4.20 11.42 12.41
CA GLU A 269 -3.41 11.60 11.18
C GLU A 269 -3.22 13.08 10.91
N SER A 270 -4.30 13.89 10.93
CA SER A 270 -4.22 15.32 10.67
C SER A 270 -3.32 16.05 11.68
N GLU A 271 -3.41 15.70 12.96
CA GLU A 271 -2.59 16.25 14.04
C GLU A 271 -1.12 15.83 13.91
N LEU A 272 -0.85 14.58 13.50
CA LEU A 272 0.50 14.09 13.19
C LEU A 272 1.11 14.86 12.01
N LEU A 273 0.34 15.10 10.95
CA LEU A 273 0.80 15.86 9.79
C LEU A 273 1.11 17.32 10.16
N MET A 274 0.25 17.94 10.97
CA MET A 274 0.49 19.27 11.53
C MET A 274 1.73 19.30 12.42
N PHE A 275 1.92 18.28 13.25
CA PHE A 275 3.07 18.15 14.14
C PHE A 275 4.39 18.03 13.35
N ILE A 276 4.43 17.19 12.32
CA ILE A 276 5.58 17.06 11.41
C ILE A 276 5.88 18.39 10.71
N ALA A 277 4.84 19.08 10.23
CA ALA A 277 5.01 20.35 9.55
C ALA A 277 5.62 21.45 10.45
N GLN A 278 5.34 21.42 11.76
CA GLN A 278 5.86 22.40 12.72
C GLN A 278 7.25 22.02 13.27
N THR A 279 7.52 20.74 13.46
CA THR A 279 8.74 20.25 14.13
C THR A 279 9.84 19.80 13.17
N GLY A 280 9.51 19.56 11.90
CA GLY A 280 10.45 19.04 10.89
C GLY A 280 10.86 17.59 11.10
N LEU A 281 10.24 16.87 12.05
CA LEU A 281 10.55 15.48 12.35
C LEU A 281 10.14 14.54 11.20
N ASN A 282 10.90 13.46 11.03
CA ASN A 282 10.51 12.40 10.11
C ASN A 282 9.25 11.68 10.65
N LEU A 283 8.35 11.24 9.76
CA LEU A 283 7.16 10.45 10.08
C LEU A 283 7.46 9.24 10.96
N GLN A 284 8.56 8.52 10.69
CA GLN A 284 8.96 7.36 11.49
C GLN A 284 9.33 7.76 12.93
N GLN A 285 9.98 8.90 13.12
CA GLN A 285 10.32 9.41 14.45
C GLN A 285 9.05 9.88 15.16
N ALA A 286 8.20 10.67 14.49
CA ALA A 286 6.97 11.21 15.04
C ALA A 286 5.98 10.12 15.49
N HIS A 287 5.89 8.99 14.77
CA HIS A 287 5.01 7.88 15.11
C HIS A 287 5.48 7.08 16.35
N THR A 288 6.76 7.21 16.75
CA THR A 288 7.31 6.49 17.92
C THR A 288 7.34 7.31 19.20
N LEU A 289 6.96 8.59 19.13
CA LEU A 289 6.97 9.49 20.29
C LEU A 289 5.96 9.05 21.35
N ARG A 290 6.32 9.23 22.62
CA ARG A 290 5.49 8.92 23.79
C ARG A 290 5.17 10.16 24.61
N VAL A 291 4.01 10.19 25.26
CA VAL A 291 3.52 11.34 26.06
C VAL A 291 4.36 11.59 27.31
N GLU A 292 4.94 10.55 27.92
CA GLU A 292 5.73 10.66 29.15
C GLU A 292 7.11 11.31 28.95
N GLN A 293 7.55 11.48 27.69
CA GLN A 293 8.87 12.00 27.35
C GLN A 293 8.91 13.52 27.14
N PHE A 294 7.89 14.26 27.61
CA PHE A 294 7.76 15.69 27.36
C PHE A 294 8.06 16.53 28.61
N HIS A 295 9.31 17.02 28.72
CA HIS A 295 9.64 18.13 29.63
C HIS A 295 9.69 19.46 28.87
N TYR A 296 8.92 20.44 29.32
CA TYR A 296 8.86 21.78 28.72
C TYR A 296 9.92 22.69 29.35
N ALA A 297 10.98 23.00 28.60
CA ALA A 297 11.92 24.06 28.96
C ALA A 297 11.63 25.31 28.11
N SER A 298 11.45 26.47 28.76
CA SER A 298 11.25 27.75 28.08
C SER A 298 12.57 28.23 27.46
N HIS A 299 12.59 28.45 26.15
CA HIS A 299 13.67 29.16 25.45
C HIS A 299 13.09 30.35 24.68
N LEU A 300 13.95 31.33 24.33
CA LEU A 300 13.62 32.72 23.99
C LEU A 300 12.49 32.96 22.97
N ASP A 301 12.13 31.99 22.12
CA ASP A 301 10.99 32.08 21.17
C ASP A 301 10.18 30.76 21.00
N GLY A 302 10.33 29.80 21.92
CA GLY A 302 9.69 28.48 21.79
C GLY A 302 9.84 27.56 23.00
N TYR A 303 9.22 26.39 22.91
CA TYR A 303 9.33 25.34 23.93
C TYR A 303 10.24 24.25 23.42
N GLN A 304 11.32 23.97 24.15
CA GLN A 304 12.12 22.78 23.93
C GLN A 304 11.43 21.61 24.62
N VAL A 305 11.10 20.60 23.82
CA VAL A 305 10.73 19.30 24.31
C VAL A 305 11.99 18.45 24.45
N ARG A 306 12.30 18.02 25.67
CA ARG A 306 13.41 17.11 25.96
C ARG A 306 12.86 15.74 26.34
N ALA A 307 13.43 14.68 25.77
CA ALA A 307 13.27 13.32 26.29
C ALA A 307 14.52 12.90 27.03
N ASP A 308 14.32 12.34 28.23
CA ASP A 308 15.39 11.69 28.96
C ASP A 308 15.77 10.38 28.27
N LYS A 309 16.99 10.33 27.72
CA LYS A 309 17.74 9.09 27.55
C LYS A 309 18.77 9.02 28.68
N ASN A 310 19.08 7.81 29.14
CA ASN A 310 20.05 7.47 30.19
C ASN A 310 21.54 7.84 29.91
N ARG A 311 21.81 8.98 29.27
CA ARG A 311 23.15 9.57 29.14
C ARG A 311 23.07 11.00 29.66
N ARG A 312 24.06 11.41 30.46
CA ARG A 312 24.14 12.75 31.07
C ARG A 312 23.96 13.79 29.96
N GLU A 313 22.94 14.63 30.11
CA GLU A 313 22.44 15.66 29.17
C GLU A 313 21.44 15.14 28.12
N GLY A 314 20.14 15.18 28.47
CA GLY A 314 19.03 14.77 27.59
C GLY A 314 19.00 15.56 26.27
N GLU A 315 18.90 14.83 25.15
CA GLU A 315 18.81 15.40 23.81
C GLU A 315 17.49 16.20 23.66
N VAL A 316 17.58 17.42 23.12
CA VAL A 316 16.41 18.18 22.68
C VAL A 316 15.79 17.41 21.51
N LEU A 317 14.57 16.89 21.68
CA LEU A 317 13.91 16.09 20.64
C LEU A 317 13.40 16.98 19.50
N PHE A 318 12.81 18.14 19.84
CA PHE A 318 12.31 19.12 18.88
C PHE A 318 11.92 20.43 19.60
N GLU A 319 11.90 21.51 18.83
CA GLU A 319 11.41 22.82 19.27
C GLU A 319 10.00 23.06 18.71
N ILE A 320 9.09 23.51 19.57
CA ILE A 320 7.73 23.91 19.18
C ILE A 320 7.61 25.43 19.25
N PHE A 321 7.14 26.05 18.16
CA PHE A 321 6.75 27.46 18.15
C PHE A 321 5.62 27.76 19.14
N ALA A 322 5.66 28.92 19.80
CA ALA A 322 4.67 29.31 20.81
C ALA A 322 3.21 29.25 20.31
N SER A 323 2.96 29.57 19.03
CA SER A 323 1.64 29.54 18.41
C SER A 323 1.06 28.13 18.24
N TYR A 324 1.90 27.10 18.08
CA TYR A 324 1.45 25.71 17.96
C TYR A 324 1.19 25.06 19.32
N ARG A 325 1.67 25.65 20.42
CA ARG A 325 1.50 25.11 21.78
C ARG A 325 0.03 24.92 22.16
N GLU A 326 -0.79 25.94 21.94
CA GLU A 326 -2.21 25.89 22.30
C GLU A 326 -2.95 24.82 21.49
N TRP A 327 -2.57 24.68 20.21
CA TRP A 327 -3.09 23.65 19.34
C TRP A 327 -2.71 22.25 19.84
N PHE A 328 -1.45 22.05 20.17
CA PHE A 328 -0.95 20.78 20.69
C PHE A 328 -1.57 20.43 22.05
N LYS A 329 -1.80 21.41 22.93
CA LYS A 329 -2.50 21.20 24.20
C LYS A 329 -3.94 20.71 23.97
N ARG A 330 -4.68 21.34 23.04
CA ARG A 330 -6.04 20.91 22.66
C ARG A 330 -6.04 19.47 22.12
N TYR A 331 -4.99 19.08 21.40
CA TYR A 331 -4.82 17.70 20.95
C TYR A 331 -4.60 16.74 22.12
N LEU A 332 -3.71 17.06 23.06
CA LEU A 332 -3.44 16.22 24.23
C LEU A 332 -4.67 16.03 25.12
N GLU A 333 -5.43 17.09 25.36
CA GLU A 333 -6.71 17.04 26.10
C GLU A 333 -7.71 16.12 25.37
N TRP A 334 -7.88 16.30 24.06
CA TRP A 334 -8.75 15.44 23.26
C TRP A 334 -8.30 13.97 23.22
N ARG A 335 -6.98 13.73 23.08
CA ARG A 335 -6.39 12.40 23.09
C ARG A 335 -6.65 11.72 24.43
N SER A 336 -6.43 12.42 25.55
CA SER A 336 -6.65 11.86 26.90
C SER A 336 -8.10 11.41 27.13
N ALA A 337 -9.07 12.09 26.51
CA ALA A 337 -10.47 11.71 26.59
C ALA A 337 -10.80 10.41 25.84
N TRP A 338 -10.10 10.13 24.72
CA TRP A 338 -10.29 8.89 23.94
C TRP A 338 -9.41 7.74 24.42
N PHE A 339 -8.22 8.04 24.95
CA PHE A 339 -7.21 7.07 25.37
C PHE A 339 -6.75 7.37 26.82
N PRO A 340 -7.64 7.17 27.81
CA PRO A 340 -7.28 7.38 29.22
C PRO A 340 -6.25 6.36 29.72
N TYR A 341 -6.25 5.15 29.17
CA TYR A 341 -5.32 4.07 29.49
C TYR A 341 -4.70 3.53 28.20
N GLU A 342 -3.67 4.21 27.71
CA GLU A 342 -2.91 3.70 26.56
C GLU A 342 -1.65 2.95 27.06
N PRO A 343 -1.53 1.63 26.80
CA PRO A 343 -0.45 0.81 27.35
C PRO A 343 0.95 1.21 26.83
N ASP A 344 1.04 1.72 25.60
CA ASP A 344 2.31 2.12 24.97
C ASP A 344 2.63 3.62 25.13
N GLY A 345 1.67 4.40 25.63
CA GLY A 345 1.79 5.83 25.86
C GLY A 345 2.12 6.65 24.60
N LEU A 346 1.76 6.20 23.39
CA LEU A 346 2.10 6.87 22.15
C LEU A 346 1.44 8.24 22.04
N LEU A 347 2.16 9.20 21.46
CA LEU A 347 1.63 10.53 21.20
C LEU A 347 0.52 10.47 20.14
N PHE A 348 0.66 9.61 19.13
CA PHE A 348 -0.29 9.46 18.02
C PHE A 348 -0.80 8.00 17.90
N PRO A 349 -1.74 7.57 18.76
CA PRO A 349 -2.22 6.18 18.78
C PRO A 349 -3.21 5.88 17.65
N LEU A 350 -2.74 5.31 16.54
CA LEU A 350 -3.62 4.89 15.43
C LEU A 350 -4.33 3.56 15.76
N ILE A 351 -5.66 3.56 15.70
CA ILE A 351 -6.47 2.39 16.01
C ILE A 351 -6.52 1.47 14.80
N ARG A 352 -6.08 0.22 14.99
CA ARG A 352 -6.22 -0.85 14.00
C ARG A 352 -7.47 -1.66 14.33
N CYS A 353 -8.61 -1.33 13.74
CA CYS A 353 -9.78 -2.22 13.83
C CYS A 353 -9.59 -3.42 12.89
N GLY A 354 -9.21 -4.57 13.49
CA GLY A 354 -9.40 -5.93 12.99
C GLY A 354 -8.86 -6.26 11.61
N GLY A 355 -7.70 -6.93 11.55
CA GLY A 355 -7.28 -8.01 10.60
C GLY A 355 -7.37 -7.83 9.07
N GLU A 356 -8.27 -7.01 8.56
CA GLU A 356 -8.50 -6.75 7.16
C GLU A 356 -8.33 -5.26 6.93
N PHE A 357 -7.17 -4.91 6.39
CA PHE A 357 -6.96 -3.68 5.65
C PHE A 357 -8.25 -3.35 4.88
N TRP A 358 -8.91 -2.24 5.20
CA TRP A 358 -10.03 -1.66 4.46
C TRP A 358 -9.59 -1.38 3.00
N ARG A 359 -9.40 -2.44 2.19
CA ARG A 359 -9.21 -2.34 0.75
C ARG A 359 -10.52 -1.84 0.20
N ARG A 360 -10.51 -0.55 -0.15
CA ARG A 360 -11.58 0.26 -0.74
C ARG A 360 -12.54 0.90 0.28
N GLN A 361 -12.03 1.85 1.06
CA GLN A 361 -12.74 3.13 1.16
C GLN A 361 -11.77 4.31 0.96
N ARG A 362 -12.16 5.19 0.04
CA ARG A 362 -11.46 6.40 -0.41
C ARG A 362 -11.48 7.50 0.68
N SER A 363 -10.88 7.24 1.83
CA SER A 363 -10.65 8.25 2.87
C SER A 363 -9.17 8.45 3.20
N SER A 364 -8.30 7.50 2.80
CA SER A 364 -6.83 7.66 2.85
C SER A 364 -6.26 8.32 1.58
N GLN A 365 -7.01 9.23 0.95
CA GLN A 365 -6.41 10.10 -0.09
C GLN A 365 -5.46 11.12 0.55
N MET A 366 -5.67 11.50 1.81
CA MET A 366 -4.87 12.51 2.51
C MET A 366 -3.49 11.96 2.91
N LEU A 367 -3.42 10.74 3.47
CA LEU A 367 -2.15 10.04 3.75
C LEU A 367 -1.40 9.64 2.47
N CYS A 368 -2.09 9.19 1.41
CA CYS A 368 -1.42 8.92 0.13
C CYS A 368 -0.92 10.19 -0.54
N ALA A 369 -1.63 11.32 -0.42
CA ALA A 369 -1.17 12.61 -0.92
C ALA A 369 0.00 13.17 -0.10
N PHE A 370 0.00 12.98 1.22
CA PHE A 370 1.11 13.36 2.10
C PHE A 370 2.33 12.47 1.88
N ALA A 371 2.16 11.15 1.73
CA ALA A 371 3.26 10.25 1.38
C ALA A 371 3.85 10.58 0.00
N ALA A 372 3.02 10.94 -0.98
CA ALA A 372 3.49 11.38 -2.30
C ALA A 372 4.18 12.76 -2.28
N SER A 373 3.80 13.64 -1.35
CA SER A 373 4.39 14.97 -1.15
C SER A 373 5.70 14.92 -0.34
N LEU A 374 5.74 14.17 0.77
CA LEU A 374 6.93 14.03 1.62
C LEU A 374 7.97 13.05 1.10
N ALA A 375 7.60 12.06 0.28
CA ALA A 375 8.60 11.22 -0.39
C ALA A 375 9.47 11.99 -1.40
N CYS A 376 9.18 13.27 -1.66
CA CYS A 376 10.08 14.17 -2.38
C CYS A 376 11.10 14.91 -1.50
N ARG A 377 11.12 14.66 -0.18
CA ARG A 377 12.22 15.04 0.71
C ARG A 377 12.69 13.83 1.51
N TRP A 378 13.38 12.90 0.84
CA TRP A 378 14.55 12.12 1.29
C TRP A 378 15.11 11.40 0.04
#